data_AF-A0A960AM94-F1
#
_entry.id   AF-A0A960AM94-F1
#
_cell.length_a   1.000
_cell.length_b   1.000
_cell.length_c   1.000
_cell.angle_alpha   90.00
_cell.angle_beta   90.00
_cell.angle_gamma   90.00
#
_symmetry.space_group_name_H-M   'P 1'
#
loop_
_entity.id
_entity.type
_entity.pdbx_description
1 polymer ?
#
loop_
_entity_poly.entity_id
_entity_poly.type
_entity_poly.pdbx_seq_one_letter_code
_entity_poly.pdbx_strand_id
1 'polypeptide(L)'
;AELARDVADAAGRPVIVAGSVGPTGELLQPLGAMSYDDAVAAFAEQAEGLKAGGADLFWIETMSAPDEIRAAIEAAGKVGMDYVYTASFDTAGRTMMGLMPGDLPAVAHDCAHHASGFGANCGVGASDLLVSILAMTEKDPQSVVVAKANCGIPVFKGAKVEYSGTPELMAQYAHLAID
;
A
#
# COMPACT_ATOMS: atom_id res chain seq x y z
N ALA A 1 -3.53 -0.09 17.05
CA ALA A 1 -4.30 1.07 16.56
C ALA A 1 -4.62 2.06 17.69
N GLU A 2 -4.91 1.61 18.91
CA GLU A 2 -5.32 2.47 20.05
C GLU A 2 -4.39 3.66 20.29
N LEU A 3 -3.07 3.45 20.34
CA LEU A 3 -2.10 4.54 20.52
C LEU A 3 -2.21 5.63 19.43
N ALA A 4 -2.47 5.24 18.17
CA ALA A 4 -2.65 6.19 17.09
C ALA A 4 -4.01 6.91 17.19
N ARG A 5 -5.06 6.18 17.62
CA ARG A 5 -6.39 6.73 17.89
C ARG A 5 -6.36 7.79 18.99
N ASP A 6 -5.68 7.52 20.10
CA ASP A 6 -5.51 8.47 21.20
C ASP A 6 -4.87 9.79 20.74
N VAL A 7 -3.80 9.69 19.93
CA VAL A 7 -3.11 10.87 19.38
C VAL A 7 -4.01 11.60 18.38
N ALA A 8 -4.74 10.87 17.54
CA ALA A 8 -5.66 11.44 16.55
C ALA A 8 -6.84 12.18 17.21
N ASP A 9 -7.41 11.64 18.29
CA ASP A 9 -8.50 12.27 19.04
C ASP A 9 -8.06 13.56 19.76
N ALA A 10 -6.79 13.64 20.15
CA ALA A 10 -6.22 14.83 20.77
C ALA A 10 -5.86 15.96 19.78
N ALA A 11 -5.89 15.70 18.46
CA ALA A 11 -5.36 16.63 17.46
C ALA A 11 -6.21 17.89 17.20
N GLY A 12 -7.41 17.99 17.78
CA GLY A 12 -8.32 19.13 17.61
C GLY A 12 -8.87 19.31 16.18
N ARG A 13 -8.57 18.37 15.29
CA ARG A 13 -9.05 18.29 13.90
C ARG A 13 -9.32 16.83 13.55
N PRO A 14 -10.15 16.54 12.52
CA PRO A 14 -10.27 15.19 12.00
C PRO A 14 -8.90 14.65 11.55
N VAL A 15 -8.52 13.48 12.07
CA VAL A 15 -7.33 12.71 11.69
C VAL A 15 -7.76 11.27 11.50
N ILE A 16 -7.52 10.75 10.30
CA ILE A 16 -7.78 9.36 9.93
C ILE A 16 -6.66 8.48 10.49
N VAL A 17 -7.02 7.38 11.14
CA VAL A 17 -6.12 6.33 11.60
C VAL A 17 -6.20 5.16 10.64
N ALA A 18 -5.13 4.96 9.87
CA ALA A 18 -5.03 3.87 8.92
C ALA A 18 -4.32 2.66 9.56
N GLY A 19 -4.99 1.50 9.59
CA GLY A 19 -4.42 0.26 10.09
C GLY A 19 -3.49 -0.37 9.06
N SER A 20 -2.18 -0.15 9.20
CA SER A 20 -1.15 -0.66 8.29
C SER A 20 -1.03 -2.19 8.35
N VAL A 21 -1.04 -2.82 7.17
CA VAL A 21 -0.77 -4.24 6.97
C VAL A 21 0.16 -4.44 5.77
N GLY A 22 1.19 -5.26 5.94
CA GLY A 22 2.07 -5.68 4.86
C GLY A 22 1.62 -6.98 4.20
N PRO A 23 2.39 -7.50 3.23
CA PRO A 23 2.18 -8.86 2.73
C PRO A 23 2.37 -9.89 3.85
N THR A 24 1.80 -11.08 3.64
CA THR A 24 1.94 -12.24 4.54
C THR A 24 3.40 -12.69 4.69
N GLY A 25 4.22 -12.41 3.67
CA GLY A 25 5.60 -12.90 3.56
C GLY A 25 5.68 -14.32 2.98
N GLU A 26 4.55 -14.97 2.75
CA GLU A 26 4.44 -16.29 2.12
C GLU A 26 4.01 -16.16 0.67
N LEU A 27 4.37 -17.15 -0.16
CA LEU A 27 3.81 -17.25 -1.50
C LEU A 27 2.52 -18.07 -1.47
N LEU A 28 1.50 -17.59 -2.18
CA LEU A 28 0.24 -18.31 -2.36
C LEU A 28 0.44 -19.49 -3.32
N GLN A 29 -0.39 -20.52 -3.17
CA GLN A 29 -0.44 -21.66 -4.09
C GLN A 29 -0.79 -21.20 -5.52
N PRO A 30 -0.15 -21.78 -6.57
CA PRO A 30 0.76 -22.93 -6.53
C PRO A 30 2.24 -22.57 -6.32
N LEU A 31 2.58 -21.29 -6.17
CA LEU A 31 3.98 -20.83 -6.06
C LEU A 31 4.57 -21.03 -4.66
N GLY A 32 3.72 -21.09 -3.64
CA GLY A 32 4.10 -21.47 -2.27
C GLY A 32 3.08 -22.36 -1.59
N ALA A 33 3.15 -22.39 -0.25
CA ALA A 33 2.37 -23.32 0.56
C ALA A 33 1.04 -22.75 1.06
N MET A 34 0.93 -21.43 1.19
CA MET A 34 -0.25 -20.77 1.75
C MET A 34 -1.42 -20.84 0.77
N SER A 35 -2.58 -21.27 1.23
CA SER A 35 -3.79 -21.21 0.42
C SER A 35 -4.36 -19.79 0.41
N TYR A 36 -5.17 -19.46 -0.60
CA TYR A 36 -5.85 -18.17 -0.65
C TYR A 36 -6.75 -17.95 0.58
N ASP A 37 -7.49 -18.99 0.99
CA ASP A 37 -8.39 -18.92 2.15
C ASP A 37 -7.62 -18.67 3.46
N ASP A 38 -6.44 -19.27 3.62
CA ASP A 38 -5.57 -19.02 4.77
C ASP A 38 -5.05 -17.57 4.77
N ALA A 39 -4.69 -17.02 3.61
CA ALA A 39 -4.29 -15.62 3.49
C ALA A 39 -5.44 -14.68 3.87
N VAL A 40 -6.66 -14.94 3.37
CA VAL A 40 -7.84 -14.16 3.74
C VAL A 40 -8.11 -14.23 5.24
N ALA A 41 -8.00 -15.42 5.85
CA ALA A 41 -8.19 -15.59 7.30
C ALA A 41 -7.15 -14.79 8.10
N ALA A 42 -5.87 -14.84 7.69
CA ALA A 42 -4.80 -14.10 8.34
C ALA A 42 -5.00 -12.58 8.24
N PHE A 43 -5.39 -12.07 7.07
CA PHE A 43 -5.70 -10.65 6.92
C PHE A 43 -6.96 -10.23 7.69
N ALA A 44 -7.96 -11.11 7.80
CA ALA A 44 -9.20 -10.82 8.54
C ALA A 44 -8.91 -10.67 10.04
N GLU A 45 -8.09 -11.56 10.62
CA GLU A 45 -7.66 -11.45 12.01
C GLU A 45 -6.96 -10.11 12.30
N GLN A 46 -6.05 -9.69 11.40
CA GLN A 46 -5.38 -8.39 11.54
C GLN A 46 -6.35 -7.22 11.40
N ALA A 47 -7.25 -7.26 10.41
CA ALA A 47 -8.26 -6.23 10.19
C ALA A 47 -9.20 -6.11 11.41
N GLU A 48 -9.66 -7.22 12.00
CA GLU A 48 -10.47 -7.23 13.22
C GLU A 48 -9.75 -6.57 14.39
N GLY A 49 -8.49 -6.93 14.63
CA GLY A 49 -7.68 -6.34 15.69
C GLY A 49 -7.42 -4.84 15.48
N LEU A 50 -7.13 -4.42 14.25
CA LEU A 50 -6.92 -3.02 13.90
C LEU A 50 -8.21 -2.20 14.06
N LYS A 51 -9.34 -2.73 13.60
CA LYS A 51 -10.66 -2.12 13.76
C LYS A 51 -11.04 -1.98 15.24
N ALA A 52 -10.86 -3.04 16.02
CA ALA A 52 -11.14 -3.02 17.46
C ALA A 52 -10.32 -1.95 18.19
N GLY A 53 -9.07 -1.75 17.76
CA GLY A 53 -8.22 -0.69 18.28
C GLY A 53 -8.48 0.71 17.70
N GLY A 54 -9.55 0.91 16.91
CA GLY A 54 -9.97 2.23 16.43
C GLY A 54 -9.36 2.68 15.10
N ALA A 55 -8.88 1.77 14.25
CA ALA A 55 -8.52 2.13 12.88
C ALA A 55 -9.77 2.44 12.05
N ASP A 56 -9.72 3.54 11.28
CA ASP A 56 -10.80 4.00 10.42
C ASP A 56 -10.82 3.25 9.08
N LEU A 57 -9.66 2.82 8.58
CA LEU A 57 -9.52 2.07 7.33
C LEU A 57 -8.36 1.06 7.39
N PHE A 58 -8.42 0.06 6.52
CA PHE A 58 -7.38 -0.94 6.34
C PHE A 58 -6.37 -0.49 5.27
N TRP A 59 -5.12 -0.28 5.68
CA TRP A 59 -4.06 0.23 4.81
C TRP A 59 -3.16 -0.93 4.36
N ILE A 60 -3.57 -1.52 3.24
CA ILE A 60 -2.90 -2.64 2.60
C ILE A 60 -1.68 -2.09 1.87
N GLU A 61 -0.46 -2.45 2.25
CA GLU A 61 0.73 -1.83 1.69
C GLU A 61 1.86 -2.78 1.30
N THR A 62 2.68 -2.33 0.34
CA THR A 62 3.86 -3.04 -0.12
C THR A 62 3.54 -4.42 -0.71
N MET A 63 2.37 -4.55 -1.32
CA MET A 63 1.96 -5.83 -1.92
C MET A 63 2.74 -6.10 -3.20
N SER A 64 2.95 -7.39 -3.48
CA SER A 64 3.69 -7.84 -4.66
C SER A 64 2.85 -8.67 -5.63
N ALA A 65 1.78 -9.33 -5.14
CA ALA A 65 1.02 -10.31 -5.89
C ALA A 65 -0.46 -9.92 -6.00
N PRO A 66 -1.10 -10.02 -7.18
CA PRO A 66 -2.52 -9.68 -7.35
C PRO A 66 -3.46 -10.52 -6.48
N ASP A 67 -3.20 -11.82 -6.34
CA ASP A 67 -3.97 -12.74 -5.52
C ASP A 67 -3.87 -12.41 -4.03
N GLU A 68 -2.68 -12.04 -3.53
CA GLU A 68 -2.50 -11.60 -2.15
C GLU A 68 -3.21 -10.26 -1.86
N ILE A 69 -3.17 -9.31 -2.82
CA ILE A 69 -3.95 -8.07 -2.73
C ILE A 69 -5.44 -8.40 -2.60
N ARG A 70 -5.96 -9.30 -3.44
CA ARG A 70 -7.36 -9.70 -3.42
C ARG A 70 -7.74 -10.38 -2.11
N ALA A 71 -6.86 -11.22 -1.56
CA ALA A 71 -7.10 -11.85 -0.27
C ALA A 71 -7.25 -10.81 0.85
N ALA A 72 -6.40 -9.78 0.88
CA ALA A 72 -6.48 -8.68 1.83
C ALA A 72 -7.74 -7.81 1.64
N ILE A 73 -8.16 -7.57 0.39
CA ILE A 73 -9.40 -6.84 0.07
C ILE A 73 -10.63 -7.63 0.52
N GLU A 74 -10.66 -8.94 0.26
CA GLU A 74 -11.74 -9.80 0.71
C GLU A 74 -11.85 -9.82 2.24
N ALA A 75 -10.71 -9.86 2.93
CA ALA A 75 -10.67 -9.75 4.39
C ALA A 75 -11.25 -8.42 4.88
N ALA A 76 -10.88 -7.29 4.27
CA ALA A 76 -11.45 -5.98 4.59
C ALA A 76 -12.97 -5.96 4.42
N GLY A 77 -13.48 -6.55 3.33
CA GLY A 77 -14.91 -6.71 3.08
C GLY A 77 -15.62 -7.55 4.14
N LYS A 78 -15.05 -8.69 4.55
CA LYS A 78 -15.58 -9.56 5.60
C LYS A 78 -15.70 -8.84 6.95
N VAL A 79 -14.73 -7.99 7.28
CA VAL A 79 -14.70 -7.20 8.53
C VAL A 79 -15.53 -5.91 8.41
N GLY A 80 -15.92 -5.51 7.20
CA GLY A 80 -16.63 -4.27 6.92
C GLY A 80 -15.75 -3.05 7.23
N MET A 81 -14.54 -3.03 6.67
CA MET A 81 -13.63 -1.88 6.70
C MET A 81 -13.45 -1.31 5.30
N ASP A 82 -13.44 0.01 5.20
CA ASP A 82 -12.91 0.69 4.02
C ASP A 82 -11.41 0.38 3.91
N TYR A 83 -10.87 0.41 2.69
CA TYR A 83 -9.49 0.03 2.44
C TYR A 83 -8.82 0.88 1.37
N VAL A 84 -7.51 0.96 1.51
CA VAL A 84 -6.56 1.48 0.51
C VAL A 84 -5.55 0.38 0.25
N TYR A 85 -5.11 0.21 -0.99
CA TYR A 85 -4.08 -0.78 -1.31
C TYR A 85 -2.93 -0.20 -2.13
N THR A 86 -1.70 -0.55 -1.75
CA THR A 86 -0.49 -0.13 -2.46
C THR A 86 0.40 -1.31 -2.80
N ALA A 87 1.02 -1.23 -3.96
CA ALA A 87 2.00 -2.20 -4.42
C ALA A 87 3.40 -1.58 -4.48
N SER A 88 4.42 -2.43 -4.39
CA SER A 88 5.81 -1.99 -4.54
C SER A 88 6.38 -2.45 -5.88
N PHE A 89 6.92 -1.49 -6.64
CA PHE A 89 7.49 -1.72 -7.97
C PHE A 89 9.01 -1.55 -7.92
N ASP A 90 9.73 -2.47 -8.55
CA ASP A 90 11.18 -2.50 -8.57
C ASP A 90 11.77 -1.73 -9.78
N THR A 91 13.10 -1.80 -9.95
CA THR A 91 13.82 -1.15 -11.06
C THR A 91 13.42 -1.68 -12.44
N ALA A 92 12.76 -2.84 -12.52
CA ALA A 92 12.23 -3.37 -13.77
C ALA A 92 10.82 -2.83 -14.09
N GLY A 93 10.28 -1.93 -13.26
CA GLY A 93 9.00 -1.25 -13.50
C GLY A 93 7.78 -2.15 -13.26
N ARG A 94 7.92 -3.19 -12.44
CA ARG A 94 6.85 -4.12 -12.07
C ARG A 94 7.04 -4.61 -10.64
N THR A 95 6.02 -5.23 -10.06
CA THR A 95 6.15 -5.88 -8.75
C THR A 95 7.03 -7.12 -8.85
N MET A 96 7.46 -7.67 -7.70
CA MET A 96 8.19 -8.95 -7.63
C MET A 96 7.47 -10.07 -8.39
N MET A 97 6.14 -10.10 -8.35
CA MET A 97 5.32 -11.13 -9.02
C MET A 97 4.89 -10.73 -10.45
N GLY A 98 5.43 -9.64 -10.97
CA GLY A 98 5.29 -9.25 -12.37
C GLY A 98 4.11 -8.34 -12.69
N LEU A 99 3.39 -7.82 -11.70
CA LEU A 99 2.29 -6.88 -11.93
C LEU A 99 2.83 -5.54 -12.42
N MET A 100 2.32 -5.05 -13.55
CA MET A 100 2.65 -3.72 -14.06
C MET A 100 1.86 -2.63 -13.31
N PRO A 101 2.44 -1.43 -13.08
CA PRO A 101 1.75 -0.34 -12.39
C PRO A 101 0.37 -0.03 -12.97
N GLY A 102 0.25 0.10 -14.29
CA GLY A 102 -1.04 0.38 -14.93
C GLY A 102 -2.06 -0.76 -14.84
N ASP A 103 -1.67 -1.97 -14.45
CA ASP A 103 -2.61 -3.08 -14.27
C ASP A 103 -3.13 -3.16 -12.82
N LEU A 104 -2.54 -2.39 -11.89
CA LEU A 104 -2.97 -2.36 -10.50
C LEU A 104 -4.46 -2.01 -10.30
N PRO A 105 -5.06 -1.01 -10.99
CA PRO A 105 -6.47 -0.68 -10.81
C PRO A 105 -7.41 -1.86 -11.10
N ALA A 106 -7.04 -2.71 -12.06
CA ALA A 106 -7.85 -3.85 -12.47
C ALA A 106 -7.86 -4.99 -11.43
N VAL A 107 -6.90 -5.03 -10.50
CA VAL A 107 -6.80 -6.09 -9.47
C VAL A 107 -8.03 -6.12 -8.56
N ALA A 108 -8.66 -4.96 -8.32
CA ALA A 108 -9.81 -4.80 -7.44
C ALA A 108 -11.13 -4.54 -8.18
N HIS A 109 -11.15 -4.57 -9.51
CA HIS A 109 -12.31 -4.12 -10.31
C HIS A 109 -13.59 -4.93 -10.05
N ASP A 110 -13.48 -6.22 -9.79
CA ASP A 110 -14.60 -7.14 -9.53
C ASP A 110 -14.81 -7.41 -8.02
N CYS A 111 -14.07 -6.73 -7.15
CA CYS A 111 -14.31 -6.79 -5.72
C CYS A 111 -15.62 -6.08 -5.36
N ALA A 112 -16.38 -6.64 -4.41
CA ALA A 112 -17.70 -6.14 -4.03
C ALA A 112 -17.68 -4.72 -3.42
N HIS A 113 -16.54 -4.31 -2.87
CA HIS A 113 -16.31 -3.00 -2.29
C HIS A 113 -15.27 -2.27 -3.14
N HIS A 114 -15.52 -0.99 -3.42
CA HIS A 114 -14.54 -0.17 -4.12
C HIS A 114 -13.48 0.32 -3.13
N ALA A 115 -12.23 0.35 -3.59
CA ALA A 115 -11.15 0.91 -2.80
C ALA A 115 -11.34 2.41 -2.60
N SER A 116 -11.00 2.92 -1.41
CA SER A 116 -10.93 4.36 -1.14
C SER A 116 -9.76 5.02 -1.88
N GLY A 117 -8.79 4.23 -2.31
CA GLY A 117 -7.66 4.64 -3.14
C GLY A 117 -6.71 3.46 -3.38
N PHE A 118 -5.82 3.64 -4.34
CA PHE A 118 -4.75 2.67 -4.61
C PHE A 118 -3.47 3.35 -5.06
N GLY A 119 -2.34 2.66 -5.06
CA GLY A 119 -1.15 3.24 -5.67
C GLY A 119 0.13 2.52 -5.38
N ALA A 120 1.20 3.30 -5.27
CA ALA A 120 2.54 2.79 -5.08
C ALA A 120 3.14 3.27 -3.76
N ASN A 121 3.90 2.39 -3.12
CA ASN A 121 4.75 2.74 -2.00
C ASN A 121 6.09 1.99 -2.06
N CYS A 122 7.07 2.48 -1.29
CA CYS A 122 8.40 1.89 -1.23
C CYS A 122 9.05 1.90 -2.64
N GLY A 123 9.70 0.82 -3.04
CA GLY A 123 10.38 0.68 -4.32
C GLY A 123 11.74 1.36 -4.37
N VAL A 124 12.09 1.89 -5.53
CA VAL A 124 13.44 2.41 -5.81
C VAL A 124 13.62 3.83 -5.26
N GLY A 125 12.66 4.72 -5.51
CA GLY A 125 12.73 6.12 -5.13
C GLY A 125 11.63 6.98 -5.76
N ALA A 126 11.72 8.29 -5.53
CA ALA A 126 10.71 9.26 -5.95
C ALA A 126 10.40 9.25 -7.46
N SER A 127 11.43 9.22 -8.31
CA SER A 127 11.27 9.23 -9.77
C SER A 127 10.52 8.01 -10.29
N ASP A 128 10.93 6.81 -9.88
CA ASP A 128 10.35 5.56 -10.34
C ASP A 128 8.91 5.39 -9.83
N LEU A 129 8.65 5.89 -8.63
CA LEU A 129 7.30 5.91 -8.11
C LEU A 129 6.41 6.83 -8.94
N LEU A 130 6.85 8.04 -9.30
CA LEU A 130 6.07 8.93 -10.16
C LEU A 130 5.75 8.29 -11.51
N VAL A 131 6.69 7.56 -12.11
CA VAL A 131 6.42 6.78 -13.35
C VAL A 131 5.32 5.75 -13.13
N SER A 132 5.33 5.07 -11.97
CA SER A 132 4.30 4.09 -11.62
C SER A 132 2.92 4.75 -11.47
N ILE A 133 2.86 5.92 -10.83
CA ILE A 133 1.62 6.69 -10.66
C ILE A 133 1.08 7.17 -12.01
N LEU A 134 1.94 7.70 -12.89
CA LEU A 134 1.54 8.13 -14.23
C LEU A 134 0.94 6.98 -15.04
N ALA A 135 1.54 5.78 -14.98
CA ALA A 135 1.02 4.60 -15.67
C ALA A 135 -0.35 4.15 -15.12
N MET A 136 -0.64 4.40 -13.83
CA MET A 136 -1.94 4.14 -13.23
C MET A 136 -2.98 5.18 -13.68
N THR A 137 -2.66 6.47 -13.58
CA THR A 137 -3.60 7.56 -13.89
C THR A 137 -3.85 7.70 -15.39
N GLU A 138 -2.93 7.26 -16.26
CA GLU A 138 -3.18 7.19 -17.71
C GLU A 138 -4.34 6.24 -18.05
N LYS A 139 -4.47 5.13 -17.29
CA LYS A 139 -5.54 4.15 -17.49
C LYS A 139 -6.82 4.47 -16.72
N ASP A 140 -6.70 5.06 -15.54
CA ASP A 140 -7.84 5.51 -14.74
C ASP A 140 -7.65 6.95 -14.23
N PRO A 141 -7.97 7.97 -15.05
CA PRO A 141 -7.73 9.38 -14.72
C PRO A 141 -8.58 9.94 -13.57
N GLN A 142 -9.57 9.20 -13.07
CA GLN A 142 -10.45 9.64 -11.98
C GLN A 142 -10.15 8.94 -10.66
N SER A 143 -9.16 8.06 -10.65
CA SER A 143 -8.76 7.30 -9.46
C SER A 143 -8.14 8.18 -8.37
N VAL A 144 -8.39 7.82 -7.12
CA VAL A 144 -7.66 8.36 -5.97
C VAL A 144 -6.35 7.59 -5.84
N VAL A 145 -5.24 8.24 -6.18
CA VAL A 145 -3.92 7.60 -6.19
C VAL A 145 -3.10 7.90 -4.94
N VAL A 146 -2.39 6.89 -4.45
CA VAL A 146 -1.44 6.99 -3.34
C VAL A 146 -0.01 6.97 -3.86
N ALA A 147 0.75 8.01 -3.54
CA ALA A 147 2.15 8.11 -3.89
C ALA A 147 3.04 8.22 -2.62
N LYS A 148 3.67 7.11 -2.21
CA LYS A 148 4.49 7.06 -0.98
C LYS A 148 5.92 6.53 -1.24
N ALA A 149 6.77 7.39 -1.79
CA ALA A 149 8.14 7.01 -2.18
C ALA A 149 9.10 6.84 -1.00
N ASN A 150 10.11 6.01 -1.19
CA ASN A 150 11.27 5.99 -0.31
C ASN A 150 12.00 7.34 -0.34
N CYS A 151 12.62 7.71 0.78
CA CYS A 151 13.41 8.94 0.93
C CYS A 151 14.79 8.79 0.24
N GLY A 152 14.81 8.44 -1.04
CA GLY A 152 16.03 8.05 -1.77
C GLY A 152 16.45 6.60 -1.54
N ILE A 153 17.51 6.19 -2.24
CA ILE A 153 18.02 4.81 -2.19
C ILE A 153 18.82 4.64 -0.89
N PRO A 154 18.57 3.57 -0.11
CA PRO A 154 19.38 3.28 1.07
C PRO A 154 20.81 2.92 0.66
N VAL A 155 21.79 3.61 1.23
CA VAL A 155 23.22 3.37 1.02
C VAL A 155 23.86 2.99 2.35
N PHE A 156 24.58 1.88 2.37
CA PHE A 156 25.41 1.52 3.52
C PHE A 156 26.64 2.42 3.57
N LYS A 157 26.75 3.22 4.64
CA LYS A 157 27.97 3.94 5.02
C LYS A 157 28.53 3.31 6.30
N GLY A 158 29.42 2.34 6.11
CA GLY A 158 29.91 1.49 7.19
C GLY A 158 28.79 0.63 7.76
N ALA A 159 28.46 0.80 9.04
CA ALA A 159 27.40 0.05 9.74
C ALA A 159 26.03 0.76 9.76
N LYS A 160 25.90 1.93 9.12
CA LYS A 160 24.65 2.70 9.08
C LYS A 160 24.06 2.69 7.68
N VAL A 161 22.73 2.55 7.62
CA VAL A 161 21.96 2.83 6.40
C VAL A 161 21.66 4.31 6.38
N GLU A 162 22.14 5.00 5.35
CA GLU A 162 21.80 6.40 5.08
C GLU A 162 20.92 6.49 3.85
N TYR A 163 19.93 7.38 3.90
CA TYR A 163 19.03 7.67 2.81
C TYR A 163 19.48 8.94 2.11
N SER A 164 19.47 8.95 0.78
CA SER A 164 19.93 10.10 -0.01
C SER A 164 18.91 11.23 -0.14
N GLY A 165 17.65 11.00 0.26
CA GLY A 165 16.60 12.00 0.20
C GLY A 165 16.78 13.10 1.25
N THR A 166 16.43 14.32 0.86
CA THR A 166 16.39 15.49 1.75
C THR A 166 14.95 16.02 1.83
N PRO A 167 14.60 16.81 2.86
CA PRO A 167 13.29 17.46 2.92
C PRO A 167 12.95 18.26 1.64
N GLU A 168 13.93 18.93 1.03
CA GLU A 168 13.75 19.71 -0.19
C GLU A 168 13.42 18.82 -1.39
N LEU A 169 14.14 17.69 -1.55
CA LEU A 169 13.86 16.72 -2.61
C LEU A 169 12.50 16.06 -2.43
N MET A 170 12.14 15.69 -1.20
CA MET A 170 10.84 15.10 -0.92
C MET A 170 9.69 16.10 -1.09
N ALA A 171 9.93 17.38 -0.81
CA ALA A 171 8.98 18.44 -1.11
C ALA A 171 8.78 18.58 -2.62
N GLN A 172 9.85 18.61 -3.43
CA GLN A 172 9.72 18.64 -4.89
C GLN A 172 8.96 17.44 -5.44
N TYR A 173 9.28 16.24 -4.96
CA TYR A 173 8.53 15.02 -5.27
C TYR A 173 7.03 15.16 -4.94
N ALA A 174 6.68 15.67 -3.76
CA ALA A 174 5.29 15.81 -3.35
C ALA A 174 4.52 16.78 -4.27
N HIS A 175 5.14 17.86 -4.75
CA HIS A 175 4.51 18.75 -5.73
C HIS A 175 4.30 18.03 -7.07
N LEU A 176 5.33 17.35 -7.58
CA LEU A 176 5.24 16.58 -8.82
C LEU A 176 4.24 15.42 -8.76
N ALA A 177 3.98 14.85 -7.59
CA ALA A 177 2.99 13.80 -7.41
C ALA A 177 1.54 14.33 -7.39
N ILE A 178 1.36 15.62 -7.09
CA ILE A 178 0.05 16.30 -7.05
C ILE A 178 -0.32 16.89 -8.41
N ASP A 179 0.68 17.37 -9.17
CA ASP A 179 0.51 17.98 -10.50
C ASP A 179 -0.02 16.99 -11.56
#